data_AF-A0A6J5YAC9-F1
#
_entry.id   AF-A0A6J5YAC9-F1
#
_cell.length_a   1.000
_cell.length_b   1.000
_cell.length_c   1.000
_cell.angle_alpha   90.00
_cell.angle_beta   90.00
_cell.angle_gamma   90.00
#
_symmetry.space_group_name_H-M   'P 1'
#
loop_
_entity.id
_entity.type
_entity.pdbx_description
1 polymer ?
#
loop_
_entity_poly.entity_id
_entity_poly.type
_entity_poly.pdbx_seq_one_letter_code
_entity_poly.pdbx_strand_id
1 'polypeptide(L)'
;MVRGDIARPESVERARAALFEAREQRVRPGLDSKVLLEWNGLMLATLAEAAAATGDQRWLDAAVETAEFLCENLRRSDGRWLRTWQGPIDGSAADGHAKILAYAADHGAMIDAFVRLAEASGQRRWINEAVATADALIELFWDEEKGGVFSTGSDAEALVTRPKELMDNATPGANSLAAVGLLRLAAITGSDRYRSLAAQIVTMLGEAAGRLPLGFGHLLYAVELYAFGSTEIVVTGDRPDLVGAVQQRWTPGAVLAWGEPTASPLWEGRDDTGAEGRAYVCQDYACGLPADDVAMLITQLGN
;
A
#
# COMPACT_ATOMS: atom_id res chain seq x y z
N MET A 1 17.00 -3.30 -16.46
CA MET A 1 17.85 -2.14 -16.82
C MET A 1 18.92 -2.02 -15.74
N VAL A 2 20.11 -2.59 -15.97
CA VAL A 2 21.18 -2.62 -14.95
C VAL A 2 21.84 -1.25 -14.93
N ARG A 3 21.55 -0.44 -13.90
CA ARG A 3 22.36 0.75 -13.55
C ARG A 3 23.64 0.25 -12.88
N GLY A 4 24.54 -0.30 -13.67
CA GLY A 4 25.93 -0.60 -13.29
C GLY A 4 26.87 0.21 -14.17
N ASP A 5 28.12 0.37 -13.72
CA ASP A 5 29.20 0.88 -14.57
C ASP A 5 29.43 -0.11 -15.72
N ILE A 6 28.66 0.07 -16.80
CA ILE A 6 28.91 -0.62 -18.05
C ILE A 6 30.26 -0.11 -18.51
N ALA A 7 31.29 -0.96 -18.48
CA ALA A 7 32.59 -0.63 -19.08
C ALA A 7 32.37 -0.33 -20.56
N ARG A 8 32.46 0.96 -20.94
CA ARG A 8 32.26 1.40 -22.32
C ARG A 8 33.65 1.61 -22.96
N PRO A 9 33.88 1.09 -24.18
CA PRO A 9 35.08 1.44 -24.93
C PRO A 9 35.22 2.96 -25.08
N GLU A 10 36.45 3.46 -25.20
CA GLU A 10 36.73 4.90 -25.30
C GLU A 10 35.96 5.59 -26.44
N SER A 11 35.75 4.90 -27.57
CA SER A 11 34.93 5.41 -28.67
C SER A 11 33.46 5.61 -28.29
N VAL A 12 32.90 4.72 -27.47
CA VAL A 12 31.51 4.78 -27.01
C VAL A 12 31.33 5.87 -25.95
N GLU A 13 32.27 6.04 -25.02
CA GLU A 13 32.20 7.16 -24.06
C GLU A 13 32.31 8.52 -24.76
N ARG A 14 33.23 8.66 -25.72
CA ARG A 14 33.34 9.90 -26.51
C ARG A 14 32.05 10.22 -27.26
N ALA A 15 31.43 9.21 -27.90
CA ALA A 15 30.15 9.39 -28.57
C ALA A 15 29.02 9.73 -27.58
N ARG A 16 28.95 9.06 -26.41
CA ARG A 16 27.96 9.33 -25.36
C ARG A 16 28.08 10.78 -24.86
N ALA A 17 29.29 11.25 -24.57
CA ALA A 17 29.55 12.61 -24.13
C ALA A 17 29.14 13.63 -25.20
N ALA A 18 29.59 13.46 -26.44
CA ALA A 18 29.22 14.36 -27.55
C ALA A 18 27.70 14.40 -27.79
N LEU A 19 27.01 13.25 -27.72
CA LEU A 19 25.55 13.18 -27.84
C LEU A 19 24.84 13.81 -26.64
N PHE A 20 25.39 13.68 -25.43
CA PHE A 20 24.86 14.31 -24.22
C PHE A 20 24.99 15.84 -24.31
N GLU A 21 26.17 16.36 -24.67
CA GLU A 21 26.40 17.79 -24.89
C GLU A 21 25.46 18.36 -25.96
N ALA A 22 25.29 17.66 -27.07
CA ALA A 22 24.34 18.06 -28.12
C ALA A 22 22.87 18.00 -27.66
N ARG A 23 22.51 17.09 -26.75
CA ARG A 23 21.16 17.01 -26.14
C ARG A 23 20.91 18.15 -25.17
N GLU A 24 21.92 18.56 -24.41
CA GLU A 24 21.82 19.68 -23.45
C GLU A 24 21.57 21.03 -24.11
N GLN A 25 21.90 21.18 -25.40
CA GLN A 25 21.56 22.38 -26.19
C GLN A 25 20.08 22.43 -26.63
N ARG A 26 19.30 21.36 -26.42
CA ARG A 26 17.87 21.35 -26.78
C ARG A 26 17.07 22.01 -25.68
N VAL A 27 16.00 22.71 -26.05
CA VAL A 27 14.99 23.15 -25.08
C VAL A 27 14.46 21.91 -24.37
N ARG A 28 14.67 21.84 -23.04
CA ARG A 28 14.18 20.72 -22.24
C ARG A 28 12.65 20.70 -22.30
N PRO A 29 12.01 19.53 -22.48
CA PRO A 29 10.57 19.42 -22.27
C PRO A 29 10.19 20.00 -20.90
N GLY A 30 9.01 20.61 -20.80
CA GLY A 30 8.50 21.06 -19.50
C GLY A 30 8.45 19.89 -18.52
N LEU A 31 8.83 20.13 -17.26
CA LEU A 31 8.67 19.15 -16.20
C LEU A 31 7.18 19.07 -15.84
N ASP A 32 6.60 17.88 -15.87
CA ASP A 32 5.30 17.66 -15.25
C ASP A 32 5.50 17.57 -13.73
N SER A 33 5.09 18.62 -13.01
CA SER A 33 5.21 18.71 -11.55
C SER A 33 4.02 18.09 -10.81
N LYS A 34 3.16 17.34 -11.50
CA LYS A 34 1.99 16.71 -10.88
C LYS A 34 2.39 15.58 -9.94
N VAL A 35 1.76 15.58 -8.78
CA VAL A 35 1.74 14.48 -7.82
C VAL A 35 0.36 13.83 -7.91
N LEU A 36 0.32 12.56 -8.32
CA LEU A 36 -0.91 11.77 -8.42
C LEU A 36 -1.05 10.87 -7.19
N LEU A 37 -2.22 10.91 -6.53
CA LEU A 37 -2.44 10.20 -5.28
C LEU A 37 -2.27 8.69 -5.44
N GLU A 38 -2.95 8.07 -6.39
CA GLU A 38 -2.81 6.63 -6.73
C GLU A 38 -1.34 6.22 -6.95
N TRP A 39 -0.59 6.96 -7.77
CA TRP A 39 0.78 6.59 -8.13
C TRP A 39 1.75 6.76 -6.96
N ASN A 40 1.55 7.80 -6.14
CA ASN A 40 2.34 7.99 -4.94
C ASN A 40 1.97 7.00 -3.85
N GLY A 41 0.71 6.55 -3.77
CA GLY A 41 0.30 5.42 -2.91
C GLY A 41 1.01 4.13 -3.29
N LEU A 42 1.04 3.76 -4.58
CA LEU A 42 1.78 2.59 -5.07
C LEU A 42 3.30 2.70 -4.80
N MET A 43 3.87 3.89 -5.00
CA MET A 43 5.28 4.16 -4.70
C MET A 43 5.55 4.03 -3.19
N LEU A 44 4.70 4.63 -2.34
CA LEU A 44 4.81 4.60 -0.88
C LEU A 44 4.79 3.16 -0.38
N ALA A 45 3.83 2.35 -0.84
CA ALA A 45 3.75 0.91 -0.53
C ALA A 45 5.07 0.20 -0.84
N THR A 46 5.62 0.45 -2.04
CA THR A 46 6.89 -0.13 -2.49
C THR A 46 8.07 0.34 -1.63
N LEU A 47 8.12 1.61 -1.25
CA LEU A 47 9.17 2.17 -0.39
C LEU A 47 9.13 1.55 1.01
N ALA A 48 7.93 1.36 1.58
CA ALA A 48 7.74 0.70 2.86
C ALA A 48 8.19 -0.77 2.82
N GLU A 49 7.83 -1.51 1.77
CA GLU A 49 8.31 -2.88 1.57
C GLU A 49 9.83 -2.94 1.39
N ALA A 50 10.41 -2.04 0.60
CA ALA A 50 11.85 -1.97 0.38
C ALA A 50 12.59 -1.64 1.69
N ALA A 51 12.05 -0.73 2.50
CA ALA A 51 12.60 -0.41 3.82
C ALA A 51 12.59 -1.63 4.73
N ALA A 52 11.47 -2.35 4.84
CA ALA A 52 11.34 -3.58 5.61
C ALA A 52 12.34 -4.66 5.15
N ALA A 53 12.41 -4.90 3.84
CA ALA A 53 13.26 -5.93 3.27
C ALA A 53 14.77 -5.65 3.40
N THR A 54 15.18 -4.38 3.40
CA THR A 54 16.60 -3.98 3.37
C THR A 54 17.12 -3.40 4.68
N GLY A 55 16.24 -2.93 5.56
CA GLY A 55 16.60 -2.12 6.73
C GLY A 55 17.17 -0.74 6.39
N ASP A 56 17.08 -0.27 5.14
CA ASP A 56 17.60 1.05 4.75
C ASP A 56 16.59 2.15 5.14
N GLN A 57 16.95 2.89 6.19
CA GLN A 57 16.15 3.97 6.77
C GLN A 57 15.76 5.05 5.75
N ARG A 58 16.56 5.28 4.69
CA ARG A 58 16.25 6.29 3.68
C ARG A 58 14.96 5.98 2.93
N TRP A 59 14.65 4.70 2.72
CA TRP A 59 13.40 4.29 2.10
C TRP A 59 12.21 4.48 3.03
N LEU A 60 12.38 4.20 4.33
CA LEU A 60 11.35 4.44 5.33
C LEU A 60 11.06 5.94 5.48
N ASP A 61 12.10 6.76 5.59
CA ASP A 61 11.99 8.22 5.70
C ASP A 61 11.27 8.79 4.47
N ALA A 62 11.63 8.34 3.26
CA ALA A 62 10.96 8.75 2.02
C ALA A 62 9.48 8.31 1.97
N ALA A 63 9.16 7.11 2.47
CA ALA A 63 7.77 6.63 2.54
C ALA A 63 6.94 7.48 3.53
N VAL A 64 7.50 7.80 4.70
CA VAL A 64 6.86 8.65 5.71
C VAL A 64 6.68 10.08 5.19
N GLU A 65 7.71 10.68 4.58
CA GLU A 65 7.63 12.02 3.99
C GLU A 65 6.57 12.08 2.88
N THR A 66 6.51 11.06 2.02
CA THR A 66 5.48 10.95 1.00
C THR A 66 4.09 10.88 1.64
N ALA A 67 3.90 10.04 2.65
CA ALA A 67 2.63 9.87 3.34
C ALA A 67 2.14 11.20 3.96
N GLU A 68 3.02 11.89 4.68
CA GLU A 68 2.73 13.19 5.28
C GLU A 68 2.35 14.23 4.22
N PHE A 69 3.16 14.34 3.16
CA PHE A 69 2.86 15.26 2.06
C PHE A 69 1.48 15.03 1.47
N LEU A 70 1.11 13.77 1.21
CA LEU A 70 -0.20 13.42 0.65
C LEU A 70 -1.31 13.78 1.65
N CYS A 71 -1.19 13.41 2.92
CA CYS A 71 -2.17 13.76 3.96
C CYS A 71 -2.37 15.28 4.10
N GLU A 72 -1.28 16.05 4.06
CA GLU A 72 -1.32 17.51 4.22
C GLU A 72 -1.88 18.24 2.98
N ASN A 73 -1.51 17.78 1.77
CA ASN A 73 -1.74 18.56 0.54
C ASN A 73 -2.84 17.99 -0.36
N LEU A 74 -3.18 16.71 -0.18
CA LEU A 74 -4.20 16.02 -0.98
C LEU A 74 -5.40 15.58 -0.15
N ARG A 75 -5.49 15.93 1.13
CA ARG A 75 -6.69 15.72 1.94
C ARG A 75 -7.34 17.03 2.34
N ARG A 76 -8.63 17.16 2.03
CA ARG A 76 -9.46 18.28 2.50
C ARG A 76 -9.71 18.18 4.01
N SER A 77 -10.12 19.29 4.61
CA SER A 77 -10.46 19.37 6.04
C SER A 77 -11.66 18.49 6.44
N ASP A 78 -12.52 18.13 5.48
CA ASP A 78 -13.62 17.17 5.67
C ASP A 78 -13.19 15.71 5.47
N GLY A 79 -11.89 15.44 5.30
CA GLY A 79 -11.32 14.10 5.11
C GLY A 79 -11.33 13.62 3.65
N ARG A 80 -11.91 14.38 2.71
CA ARG A 80 -12.02 13.97 1.32
C ARG A 80 -10.68 14.07 0.58
N TRP A 81 -10.23 12.94 0.02
CA TRP A 81 -9.04 12.88 -0.82
C TRP A 81 -9.19 13.59 -2.17
N LEU A 82 -8.09 14.18 -2.64
CA LEU A 82 -7.92 14.83 -3.93
C LEU A 82 -6.94 14.03 -4.79
N ARG A 83 -7.18 13.94 -6.10
CA ARG A 83 -6.43 13.08 -7.02
C ARG A 83 -5.05 13.64 -7.37
N THR A 84 -4.97 14.95 -7.53
CA THR A 84 -3.81 15.58 -8.16
C THR A 84 -3.45 16.86 -7.45
N TRP A 85 -2.18 16.96 -7.07
CA TRP A 85 -1.55 18.17 -6.61
C TRP A 85 -0.61 18.66 -7.71
N GLN A 86 -0.60 19.97 -7.94
CA GLN A 86 0.33 20.60 -8.85
C GLN A 86 0.95 21.81 -8.17
N GLY A 87 2.27 21.82 -8.06
CA GLY A 87 3.02 22.95 -7.53
C GLY A 87 4.14 23.42 -8.46
N PRO A 88 4.90 24.42 -8.00
CA PRO A 88 6.03 24.96 -8.73
C PRO A 88 7.11 23.92 -9.01
N ILE A 89 7.83 24.11 -10.12
CA ILE A 89 8.91 23.20 -10.55
C ILE A 89 10.11 23.22 -9.59
N ASP A 90 10.24 24.27 -8.76
CA ASP A 90 11.30 24.38 -7.75
C ASP A 90 11.05 23.53 -6.49
N GLY A 91 9.90 22.85 -6.39
CA GLY A 91 9.54 21.98 -5.28
C GLY A 91 8.97 22.70 -4.05
N SER A 92 8.71 24.00 -4.13
CA SER A 92 8.08 24.74 -3.03
C SER A 92 6.61 24.35 -2.88
N ALA A 93 6.27 23.62 -1.81
CA ALA A 93 4.90 23.15 -1.59
C ALA A 93 3.88 24.29 -1.38
N ALA A 94 4.35 25.48 -0.96
CA ALA A 94 3.52 26.61 -0.52
C ALA A 94 2.58 27.18 -1.59
N ASP A 95 2.91 27.01 -2.88
CA ASP A 95 2.10 27.52 -4.01
C ASP A 95 1.37 26.39 -4.76
N GLY A 96 1.32 25.21 -4.17
CA GLY A 96 0.62 24.04 -4.71
C GLY A 96 -0.90 24.19 -4.71
N HIS A 97 -1.56 23.53 -5.66
CA HIS A 97 -3.02 23.43 -5.67
C HIS A 97 -3.51 22.02 -6.00
N ALA A 98 -4.58 21.62 -5.32
CA ALA A 98 -5.30 20.37 -5.55
C ALA A 98 -6.81 20.66 -5.62
N LYS A 99 -7.48 20.15 -6.65
CA LYS A 99 -8.90 20.49 -6.92
C LYS A 99 -9.75 19.31 -7.35
N ILE A 100 -9.15 18.30 -7.96
CA ILE A 100 -9.86 17.17 -8.53
C ILE A 100 -10.10 16.16 -7.41
N LEU A 101 -11.36 15.74 -7.21
CA LEU A 101 -11.69 14.70 -6.24
C LEU A 101 -11.00 13.37 -6.60
N ALA A 102 -10.50 12.67 -5.59
CA ALA A 102 -9.90 11.36 -5.77
C ALA A 102 -10.93 10.31 -6.25
N TYR A 103 -10.45 9.35 -7.02
CA TYR A 103 -11.19 8.20 -7.53
C TYR A 103 -11.01 6.98 -6.61
N ALA A 104 -11.80 5.93 -6.83
CA ALA A 104 -11.70 4.72 -6.02
C ALA A 104 -10.30 4.07 -6.07
N ALA A 105 -9.60 4.14 -7.21
CA ALA A 105 -8.24 3.64 -7.34
C ALA A 105 -7.26 4.38 -6.41
N ASP A 106 -7.41 5.70 -6.24
CA ASP A 106 -6.58 6.48 -5.32
C ASP A 106 -6.77 6.00 -3.88
N HIS A 107 -8.02 5.79 -3.45
CA HIS A 107 -8.31 5.27 -2.12
C HIS A 107 -7.78 3.85 -1.92
N GLY A 108 -8.00 2.95 -2.88
CA GLY A 108 -7.50 1.57 -2.81
C GLY A 108 -5.98 1.51 -2.66
N ALA A 109 -5.26 2.30 -3.46
CA ALA A 109 -3.79 2.40 -3.36
C ALA A 109 -3.34 2.95 -1.99
N MET A 110 -4.03 3.97 -1.46
CA MET A 110 -3.67 4.56 -0.17
C MET A 110 -3.95 3.64 1.01
N ILE A 111 -5.01 2.81 0.98
CA ILE A 111 -5.29 1.83 2.05
C ILE A 111 -4.11 0.85 2.16
N ASP A 112 -3.70 0.23 1.05
CA ASP A 112 -2.56 -0.70 1.04
C ASP A 112 -1.25 0.01 1.46
N ALA A 113 -1.01 1.21 0.95
CA ALA A 113 0.17 2.01 1.27
C ALA A 113 0.26 2.30 2.78
N PHE A 114 -0.82 2.72 3.41
CA PHE A 114 -0.85 3.01 4.84
C PHE A 114 -0.70 1.76 5.71
N VAL A 115 -1.30 0.63 5.32
CA VAL A 115 -1.09 -0.64 6.02
C VAL A 115 0.39 -1.02 5.97
N ARG A 116 1.01 -1.00 4.79
CA ARG A 116 2.44 -1.32 4.63
C ARG A 116 3.35 -0.35 5.37
N LEU A 117 3.00 0.93 5.40
CA LEU A 117 3.75 1.93 6.16
C LEU A 117 3.67 1.67 7.67
N ALA A 118 2.52 1.24 8.18
CA ALA A 118 2.40 0.80 9.57
C ALA A 118 3.28 -0.43 9.85
N GLU A 119 3.27 -1.42 8.96
CA GLU A 119 4.10 -2.63 9.08
C GLU A 119 5.60 -2.30 9.05
N ALA A 120 6.01 -1.29 8.29
CA ALA A 120 7.40 -0.86 8.20
C ALA A 120 7.84 0.05 9.37
N SER A 121 6.93 0.88 9.90
CA SER A 121 7.26 1.91 10.89
C SER A 121 6.86 1.60 12.34
N GLY A 122 5.94 0.66 12.54
CA GLY A 122 5.36 0.34 13.85
C GLY A 122 4.43 1.42 14.40
N GLN A 123 3.98 2.37 13.55
CA GLN A 123 3.19 3.52 13.99
C GLN A 123 1.70 3.31 13.73
N ARG A 124 0.90 3.36 14.78
CA ARG A 124 -0.56 3.14 14.72
C ARG A 124 -1.26 4.19 13.88
N ARG A 125 -0.74 5.42 13.81
CA ARG A 125 -1.37 6.51 13.06
C ARG A 125 -1.69 6.10 11.63
N TRP A 126 -0.81 5.32 10.98
CA TRP A 126 -1.02 4.89 9.61
C TRP A 126 -2.15 3.88 9.47
N ILE A 127 -2.37 3.01 10.46
CA ILE A 127 -3.58 2.16 10.47
C ILE A 127 -4.84 3.01 10.63
N ASN A 128 -4.82 4.06 11.45
CA ASN A 128 -5.96 4.98 11.54
C ASN A 128 -6.24 5.68 10.20
N GLU A 129 -5.18 6.07 9.47
CA GLU A 129 -5.32 6.65 8.13
C GLU A 129 -5.85 5.64 7.09
N ALA A 130 -5.43 4.38 7.19
CA ALA A 130 -5.96 3.29 6.37
C ALA A 130 -7.46 3.06 6.64
N VAL A 131 -7.88 3.03 7.91
CA VAL A 131 -9.29 2.90 8.33
C VAL A 131 -10.12 4.06 7.79
N ALA A 132 -9.68 5.31 8.01
CA ALA A 132 -10.41 6.48 7.51
C ALA A 132 -10.54 6.48 5.98
N THR A 133 -9.49 6.05 5.27
CA THR A 133 -9.50 5.96 3.81
C THR A 133 -10.39 4.83 3.30
N ALA A 134 -10.41 3.68 3.98
CA ALA A 134 -11.27 2.55 3.68
C ALA A 134 -12.75 2.87 3.91
N ASP A 135 -13.08 3.51 5.03
CA ASP A 135 -14.45 3.92 5.31
C ASP A 135 -14.96 4.93 4.27
N ALA A 136 -14.13 5.90 3.88
CA ALA A 136 -14.46 6.83 2.81
C ALA A 136 -14.58 6.14 1.43
N LEU A 137 -13.76 5.12 1.14
CA LEU A 137 -13.89 4.31 -0.07
C LEU A 137 -15.26 3.63 -0.13
N ILE A 138 -15.68 3.04 0.98
CA ILE A 138 -16.95 2.32 1.08
C ILE A 138 -18.12 3.31 0.96
N GLU A 139 -18.09 4.41 1.71
CA GLU A 139 -19.15 5.41 1.71
C GLU A 139 -19.40 6.03 0.32
N LEU A 140 -18.32 6.41 -0.38
CA LEU A 140 -18.43 7.21 -1.60
C LEU A 140 -18.56 6.36 -2.87
N PHE A 141 -17.97 5.15 -2.88
CA PHE A 141 -17.77 4.40 -4.12
C PHE A 141 -18.44 3.03 -4.16
N TRP A 142 -18.87 2.48 -3.02
CA TRP A 142 -19.43 1.13 -2.99
C TRP A 142 -20.75 1.02 -3.77
N ASP A 143 -20.90 -0.07 -4.51
CA ASP A 143 -22.16 -0.46 -5.16
C ASP A 143 -22.89 -1.48 -4.29
N GLU A 144 -23.88 -0.99 -3.53
CA GLU A 144 -24.72 -1.83 -2.66
C GLU A 144 -25.55 -2.88 -3.43
N GLU A 145 -25.78 -2.69 -4.73
CA GLU A 145 -26.60 -3.62 -5.53
C GLU A 145 -25.79 -4.77 -6.12
N LYS A 146 -24.58 -4.47 -6.62
CA LYS A 146 -23.76 -5.45 -7.37
C LYS A 146 -22.38 -5.72 -6.76
N GLY A 147 -22.05 -5.10 -5.63
CA GLY A 147 -20.77 -5.22 -4.96
C GLY A 147 -19.63 -4.50 -5.70
N GLY A 148 -18.51 -4.29 -5.01
CA GLY A 148 -17.36 -3.59 -5.55
C GLY A 148 -17.55 -2.08 -5.66
N VAL A 149 -16.55 -1.40 -6.23
CA VAL A 149 -16.46 0.07 -6.21
C VAL A 149 -16.61 0.65 -7.62
N PHE A 150 -17.40 1.72 -7.71
CA PHE A 150 -17.44 2.63 -8.85
C PHE A 150 -16.16 3.45 -8.93
N SER A 151 -15.75 3.85 -10.15
CA SER A 151 -14.54 4.66 -10.32
C SER A 151 -14.67 6.07 -9.72
N THR A 152 -15.83 6.69 -9.86
CA THR A 152 -16.10 8.05 -9.37
C THR A 152 -16.97 8.02 -8.11
N GLY A 153 -16.75 8.97 -7.19
CA GLY A 153 -17.52 9.08 -5.96
C GLY A 153 -18.97 9.52 -6.21
N SER A 154 -19.86 9.21 -5.28
CA SER A 154 -21.26 9.66 -5.28
C SER A 154 -21.39 11.18 -5.11
N ASP A 155 -20.34 11.83 -4.62
CA ASP A 155 -20.18 13.27 -4.40
C ASP A 155 -19.63 14.02 -5.62
N ALA A 156 -19.23 13.31 -6.67
CA ALA A 156 -18.72 13.90 -7.91
C ALA A 156 -19.86 14.42 -8.81
N GLU A 157 -19.49 15.13 -9.89
CA GLU A 157 -20.46 15.55 -10.90
C GLU A 157 -21.26 14.34 -11.41
N ALA A 158 -22.58 14.50 -11.48
CA ALA A 158 -23.49 13.43 -11.85
C ALA A 158 -23.23 12.98 -13.30
N LEU A 159 -22.68 11.78 -13.45
CA LEU A 159 -22.49 11.12 -14.74
C LEU A 159 -23.74 10.34 -15.13
N VAL A 160 -23.97 10.15 -16.44
CA VAL A 160 -25.06 9.31 -16.97
C VAL A 160 -24.96 7.88 -16.44
N THR A 161 -23.74 7.37 -16.27
CA THR A 161 -23.43 6.10 -15.63
C THR A 161 -22.14 6.22 -14.84
N ARG A 162 -22.05 5.56 -13.68
CA ARG A 162 -20.81 5.38 -12.93
C ARG A 162 -20.18 4.03 -13.33
N PRO A 163 -19.11 4.00 -14.14
CA PRO A 163 -18.46 2.75 -14.49
C PRO A 163 -17.67 2.20 -13.29
N LYS A 164 -17.36 0.91 -13.35
CA LYS A 164 -16.39 0.25 -12.47
C LYS A 164 -15.17 -0.12 -13.29
N GLU A 165 -14.00 0.20 -12.78
CA GLU A 165 -12.74 -0.30 -13.34
C GLU A 165 -12.50 -1.71 -12.83
N LEU A 166 -12.58 -2.69 -13.74
CA LEU A 166 -12.57 -4.11 -13.39
C LEU A 166 -11.22 -4.78 -13.62
N MET A 167 -10.51 -4.38 -14.67
CA MET A 167 -9.27 -5.04 -15.11
C MET A 167 -8.03 -4.28 -14.63
N ASP A 168 -6.97 -5.03 -14.35
CA ASP A 168 -5.64 -4.50 -14.16
C ASP A 168 -4.99 -4.21 -15.53
N ASN A 169 -4.25 -3.10 -15.61
CA ASN A 169 -3.52 -2.69 -16.81
C ASN A 169 -2.09 -2.27 -16.41
N ALA A 170 -1.58 -1.15 -16.96
CA ALA A 170 -0.30 -0.58 -16.55
C ALA A 170 -0.24 -0.29 -15.04
N THR A 171 -1.39 0.00 -14.42
CA THR A 171 -1.61 0.02 -12.97
C THR A 171 -2.74 -0.94 -12.59
N PRO A 172 -2.80 -1.40 -11.32
CA PRO A 172 -3.93 -2.18 -10.83
C PRO A 172 -5.25 -1.41 -10.93
N GLY A 173 -6.35 -2.10 -11.25
CA GLY A 173 -7.67 -1.48 -11.31
C GLY A 173 -8.22 -1.16 -9.92
N ALA A 174 -9.15 -0.19 -9.83
CA ALA A 174 -9.73 0.26 -8.56
C ALA A 174 -10.29 -0.88 -7.68
N ASN A 175 -10.98 -1.86 -8.28
CA ASN A 175 -11.53 -3.00 -7.54
C ASN A 175 -10.44 -3.94 -7.02
N SER A 176 -9.39 -4.20 -7.81
CA SER A 176 -8.26 -5.00 -7.37
C SER A 176 -7.53 -4.35 -6.19
N LEU A 177 -7.27 -3.04 -6.26
CA LEU A 177 -6.65 -2.28 -5.18
C LEU A 177 -7.51 -2.30 -3.91
N ALA A 178 -8.81 -2.05 -4.06
CA ALA A 178 -9.75 -2.11 -2.95
C ALA A 178 -9.75 -3.49 -2.28
N ALA A 179 -9.77 -4.58 -3.06
CA ALA A 179 -9.78 -5.93 -2.51
C ALA A 179 -8.50 -6.24 -1.71
N VAL A 180 -7.32 -5.94 -2.25
CA VAL A 180 -6.03 -6.14 -1.55
C VAL A 180 -5.96 -5.29 -0.29
N GLY A 181 -6.22 -3.98 -0.40
CA GLY A 181 -6.15 -3.05 0.72
C GLY A 181 -7.12 -3.42 1.84
N LEU A 182 -8.37 -3.78 1.51
CA LEU A 182 -9.37 -4.19 2.49
C LEU A 182 -9.02 -5.53 3.16
N LEU A 183 -8.46 -6.51 2.44
CA LEU A 183 -8.03 -7.79 3.04
C LEU A 183 -6.86 -7.59 4.01
N ARG A 184 -5.85 -6.81 3.62
CA ARG A 184 -4.71 -6.51 4.50
C ARG A 184 -5.13 -5.68 5.71
N LEU A 185 -6.01 -4.69 5.52
CA LEU A 185 -6.57 -3.91 6.62
C LEU A 185 -7.44 -4.76 7.54
N ALA A 186 -8.25 -5.68 7.01
CA ALA A 186 -9.03 -6.62 7.81
C ALA A 186 -8.11 -7.47 8.69
N ALA A 187 -7.04 -8.01 8.13
CA ALA A 187 -6.07 -8.82 8.86
C ALA A 187 -5.44 -8.04 10.04
N ILE A 188 -5.09 -6.76 9.85
CA ILE A 188 -4.58 -5.93 10.95
C ILE A 188 -5.64 -5.58 11.98
N THR A 189 -6.87 -5.28 11.56
CA THR A 189 -7.90 -4.66 12.42
C THR A 189 -8.87 -5.65 13.08
N GLY A 190 -9.00 -6.87 12.57
CA GLY A 190 -10.10 -7.76 12.99
C GLY A 190 -11.42 -7.50 12.28
N SER A 191 -11.47 -6.62 11.28
CA SER A 191 -12.74 -6.16 10.70
C SER A 191 -13.34 -7.16 9.70
N ASP A 192 -14.35 -7.90 10.15
CA ASP A 192 -15.17 -8.76 9.29
C ASP A 192 -15.88 -7.98 8.18
N ARG A 193 -16.20 -6.70 8.41
CA ARG A 193 -16.79 -5.82 7.39
C ARG A 193 -15.85 -5.67 6.20
N TYR A 194 -14.58 -5.34 6.44
CA TYR A 194 -13.59 -5.17 5.36
C TYR A 194 -13.33 -6.49 4.63
N ARG A 195 -13.19 -7.60 5.37
CA ARG A 195 -13.04 -8.94 4.78
C ARG A 195 -14.22 -9.31 3.88
N SER A 196 -15.45 -9.06 4.34
CA SER A 196 -16.68 -9.37 3.60
C SER A 196 -16.83 -8.54 2.31
N LEU A 197 -16.48 -7.26 2.36
CA LEU A 197 -16.51 -6.38 1.18
C LEU A 197 -15.45 -6.81 0.16
N ALA A 198 -14.23 -7.13 0.60
CA ALA A 198 -13.21 -7.67 -0.31
C ALA A 198 -13.64 -8.99 -0.96
N ALA A 199 -14.28 -9.89 -0.19
CA ALA A 199 -14.81 -11.15 -0.71
C ALA A 199 -15.88 -10.94 -1.80
N GLN A 200 -16.72 -9.89 -1.67
CA GLN A 200 -17.69 -9.52 -2.70
C GLN A 200 -17.00 -9.06 -3.99
N ILE A 201 -15.91 -8.29 -3.91
CA ILE A 201 -15.13 -7.91 -5.10
C ILE A 201 -14.54 -9.15 -5.78
N VAL A 202 -13.90 -10.04 -5.01
CA VAL A 202 -13.31 -11.28 -5.51
C VAL A 202 -14.37 -12.14 -6.20
N THR A 203 -15.55 -12.27 -5.60
CA THR A 203 -16.67 -13.02 -6.16
C THR A 203 -17.20 -12.39 -7.45
N MET A 204 -17.40 -11.06 -7.46
CA MET A 204 -17.88 -10.31 -8.62
C MET A 204 -16.98 -10.49 -9.84
N LEU A 205 -15.65 -10.51 -9.63
CA LEU A 205 -14.67 -10.57 -10.71
C LEU A 205 -14.17 -11.99 -11.02
N GLY A 206 -14.51 -12.98 -10.20
CA GLY A 206 -13.98 -14.35 -10.30
C GLY A 206 -14.18 -15.02 -11.66
N GLU A 207 -15.38 -14.88 -12.27
CA GLU A 207 -15.64 -15.46 -13.60
C GLU A 207 -14.77 -14.79 -14.68
N ALA A 208 -14.64 -13.46 -14.63
CA ALA A 208 -13.83 -12.71 -15.59
C ALA A 208 -12.33 -13.02 -15.44
N ALA A 209 -11.85 -13.08 -14.20
CA ALA A 209 -10.47 -13.46 -13.88
C ALA A 209 -10.13 -14.89 -14.33
N GLY A 210 -11.06 -15.83 -14.17
CA GLY A 210 -10.89 -17.20 -14.66
C GLY A 210 -10.80 -17.31 -16.18
N ARG A 211 -11.44 -16.39 -16.92
CA ARG A 211 -11.39 -16.36 -18.40
C ARG A 211 -10.18 -15.59 -18.95
N LEU A 212 -9.74 -14.54 -18.28
CA LEU A 212 -8.67 -13.66 -18.75
C LEU A 212 -7.66 -13.33 -17.62
N PRO A 213 -6.97 -14.32 -17.04
CA PRO A 213 -6.16 -14.11 -15.83
C PRO A 213 -5.04 -13.06 -15.97
N LEU A 214 -4.50 -12.89 -17.18
CA LEU A 214 -3.46 -11.88 -17.45
C LEU A 214 -3.93 -10.43 -17.26
N GLY A 215 -5.24 -10.18 -17.29
CA GLY A 215 -5.82 -8.85 -17.04
C GLY A 215 -6.23 -8.61 -15.59
N PHE A 216 -5.86 -9.51 -14.67
CA PHE A 216 -6.33 -9.48 -13.28
C PHE A 216 -5.21 -9.85 -12.28
N GLY A 217 -3.96 -9.52 -12.59
CA GLY A 217 -2.81 -9.94 -11.78
C GLY A 217 -2.88 -9.50 -10.31
N HIS A 218 -3.33 -8.27 -10.04
CA HIS A 218 -3.46 -7.75 -8.67
C HIS A 218 -4.71 -8.30 -7.98
N LEU A 219 -5.79 -8.53 -8.72
CA LEU A 219 -6.96 -9.24 -8.20
C LEU A 219 -6.61 -10.70 -7.82
N LEU A 220 -5.79 -11.39 -8.62
CA LEU A 220 -5.37 -12.77 -8.31
C LEU A 220 -4.56 -12.84 -7.02
N TYR A 221 -3.81 -11.79 -6.68
CA TYR A 221 -3.20 -11.65 -5.36
C TYR A 221 -4.27 -11.49 -4.25
N ALA A 222 -5.33 -10.69 -4.47
CA ALA A 222 -6.45 -10.63 -3.54
C ALA A 222 -7.18 -11.99 -3.40
N VAL A 223 -7.29 -12.76 -4.48
CA VAL A 223 -7.84 -14.13 -4.45
C VAL A 223 -6.98 -15.03 -3.56
N GLU A 224 -5.65 -14.94 -3.67
CA GLU A 224 -4.73 -15.69 -2.82
C GLU A 224 -4.91 -15.33 -1.33
N LEU A 225 -4.89 -14.04 -1.00
CA LEU A 225 -5.14 -13.54 0.37
C LEU A 225 -6.50 -14.01 0.92
N TYR A 226 -7.54 -13.98 0.09
CA TYR A 226 -8.88 -14.40 0.50
C TYR A 226 -8.99 -15.92 0.68
N ALA A 227 -8.44 -16.71 -0.25
CA ALA A 227 -8.63 -18.16 -0.29
C ALA A 227 -7.77 -18.90 0.74
N PHE A 228 -6.56 -18.43 1.00
CA PHE A 228 -5.63 -19.05 1.95
C PHE A 228 -5.61 -18.36 3.31
N GLY A 229 -6.27 -17.21 3.43
CA GLY A 229 -6.21 -16.35 4.61
C GLY A 229 -4.89 -15.58 4.68
N SER A 230 -4.90 -14.52 5.49
CA SER A 230 -3.69 -13.77 5.82
C SER A 230 -2.98 -14.45 7.00
N THR A 231 -1.66 -14.47 6.99
CA THR A 231 -0.89 -14.80 8.19
C THR A 231 -0.74 -13.53 9.02
N GLU A 232 -1.42 -13.43 10.16
CA GLU A 232 -1.25 -12.27 11.03
C GLU A 232 -0.08 -12.49 11.99
N ILE A 233 0.90 -11.59 11.98
CA ILE A 233 2.06 -11.65 12.85
C ILE A 233 1.99 -10.48 13.80
N VAL A 234 2.08 -10.74 15.09
CA VAL A 234 2.10 -9.70 16.13
C VAL A 234 3.39 -9.82 16.90
N VAL A 235 4.12 -8.72 17.04
CA VAL A 235 5.30 -8.63 17.89
C VAL A 235 5.02 -7.61 19.00
N THR A 236 5.00 -8.09 20.23
CA THR A 236 4.82 -7.25 21.41
C THR A 236 6.16 -6.76 21.95
N GLY A 237 6.12 -5.71 22.78
CA GLY A 237 7.31 -5.13 23.39
C GLY A 237 8.31 -4.52 22.39
N ASP A 238 9.54 -4.35 22.85
CA ASP A 238 10.66 -3.82 22.07
C ASP A 238 11.57 -4.97 21.61
N ARG A 239 11.18 -5.60 20.50
CA ARG A 239 11.84 -6.78 19.92
C ARG A 239 12.25 -6.56 18.46
N PRO A 240 13.22 -5.65 18.20
CA PRO A 240 13.68 -5.35 16.85
C PRO A 240 14.29 -6.58 16.14
N ASP A 241 14.78 -7.56 16.88
CA ASP A 241 15.26 -8.84 16.36
C ASP A 241 14.12 -9.67 15.73
N LEU A 242 12.96 -9.75 16.39
CA LEU A 242 11.79 -10.46 15.87
C LEU A 242 11.12 -9.70 14.73
N VAL A 243 10.99 -8.37 14.86
CA VAL A 243 10.46 -7.50 13.79
C VAL A 243 11.33 -7.62 12.53
N GLY A 244 12.65 -7.50 12.67
CA GLY A 244 13.59 -7.62 11.55
C GLY A 244 13.55 -8.99 10.88
N ALA A 245 13.39 -10.07 11.64
CA ALA A 245 13.28 -11.43 11.11
C ALA A 245 12.03 -11.62 10.22
N VAL A 246 10.93 -10.93 10.53
CA VAL A 246 9.71 -10.92 9.70
C VAL A 246 9.90 -10.02 8.49
N GLN A 247 10.33 -8.76 8.71
CA GLN A 247 10.44 -7.75 7.66
C GLN A 247 11.42 -8.12 6.54
N GLN A 248 12.50 -8.83 6.86
CA GLN A 248 13.51 -9.28 5.88
C GLN A 248 13.12 -10.58 5.16
N ARG A 249 11.98 -11.18 5.53
CA ARG A 249 11.48 -12.42 4.94
C ARG A 249 10.38 -12.11 3.93
N TRP A 250 10.44 -12.75 2.77
CA TRP A 250 9.36 -12.66 1.79
C TRP A 250 8.18 -13.55 2.19
N THR A 251 7.17 -12.93 2.81
CA THR A 251 5.89 -13.56 3.19
C THR A 251 4.72 -12.72 2.66
N PRO A 252 4.37 -12.84 1.36
CA PRO A 252 3.41 -11.94 0.70
C PRO A 252 1.99 -12.02 1.26
N GLY A 253 1.62 -13.13 1.89
CA GLY A 253 0.33 -13.32 2.56
C GLY A 253 0.29 -12.82 4.01
N ALA A 254 1.39 -12.29 4.53
CA ALA A 254 1.46 -11.86 5.93
C ALA A 254 1.14 -10.38 6.11
N VAL A 255 0.64 -10.07 7.31
CA VAL A 255 0.61 -8.70 7.86
C VAL A 255 1.35 -8.67 9.19
N LEU A 256 2.09 -7.59 9.45
CA LEU A 256 2.88 -7.43 10.67
C LEU A 256 2.37 -6.28 11.55
N ALA A 257 1.86 -6.60 12.74
CA ALA A 257 1.51 -5.64 13.78
C ALA A 257 2.62 -5.59 14.86
N TRP A 258 3.23 -4.41 15.05
CA TRP A 258 4.26 -4.17 16.05
C TRP A 258 4.31 -2.69 16.43
N GLY A 259 5.06 -2.35 17.48
CA GLY A 259 5.19 -0.97 17.94
C GLY A 259 3.94 -0.49 18.68
N GLU A 260 3.21 0.46 18.12
CA GLU A 260 2.03 1.06 18.75
C GLU A 260 0.77 0.18 18.58
N PRO A 261 0.13 -0.30 19.67
CA PRO A 261 -1.03 -1.19 19.57
C PRO A 261 -2.25 -0.53 18.95
N THR A 262 -2.83 -1.13 17.92
CA THR A 262 -4.09 -0.73 17.27
C THR A 262 -5.29 -1.37 17.97
N ALA A 263 -6.50 -0.84 17.77
CA ALA A 263 -7.71 -1.51 18.22
C ALA A 263 -7.95 -2.76 17.33
N SER A 264 -7.56 -3.94 17.83
CA SER A 264 -7.63 -5.20 17.08
C SER A 264 -7.56 -6.41 18.02
N PRO A 265 -8.23 -7.54 17.70
CA PRO A 265 -8.08 -8.82 18.40
C PRO A 265 -6.63 -9.31 18.48
N LEU A 266 -5.78 -8.85 17.55
CA LEU A 266 -4.34 -9.18 17.53
C LEU A 266 -3.60 -8.75 18.81
N TRP A 267 -4.10 -7.75 19.53
CA TRP A 267 -3.45 -7.25 20.74
C TRP A 267 -4.11 -7.76 22.03
N GLU A 268 -5.24 -8.47 21.94
CA GLU A 268 -6.00 -8.92 23.11
C GLU A 268 -5.24 -10.01 23.89
N GLY A 269 -5.10 -9.81 25.20
CA GLY A 269 -4.44 -10.75 26.11
C GLY A 269 -2.92 -10.83 25.95
N ARG A 270 -2.28 -9.81 25.37
CA ARG A 270 -0.83 -9.78 25.09
C ARG A 270 -0.16 -8.57 25.74
N ASP A 271 -0.02 -8.65 27.06
CA ASP A 271 0.49 -7.55 27.89
C ASP A 271 2.02 -7.56 28.05
N ASP A 272 2.74 -8.43 27.32
CA ASP A 272 4.20 -8.46 27.34
C ASP A 272 4.78 -7.13 26.81
N THR A 273 5.63 -6.47 27.59
CA THR A 273 6.21 -5.16 27.23
C THR A 273 7.74 -5.16 27.30
N GLY A 274 8.37 -4.20 26.63
CA GLY A 274 9.83 -4.07 26.60
C GLY A 274 10.52 -5.35 26.10
N ALA A 275 11.60 -5.76 26.76
CA ALA A 275 12.40 -6.91 26.36
C ALA A 275 11.71 -8.27 26.54
N GLU A 276 10.61 -8.34 27.29
CA GLU A 276 9.83 -9.57 27.49
C GLU A 276 8.83 -9.83 26.36
N GLY A 277 8.77 -8.92 25.38
CA GLY A 277 7.94 -9.05 24.20
C GLY A 277 8.19 -10.33 23.41
N ARG A 278 7.15 -10.82 22.73
CA ARG A 278 7.15 -12.09 21.99
C ARG A 278 6.51 -11.91 20.62
N ALA A 279 6.80 -12.83 19.71
CA ALA A 279 6.11 -12.91 18.44
C ALA A 279 4.98 -13.96 18.50
N TYR A 280 3.91 -13.69 17.77
CA TYR A 280 2.75 -14.56 17.68
C TYR A 280 2.38 -14.68 16.21
N VAL A 281 2.35 -15.90 15.68
CA VAL A 281 1.87 -16.19 14.33
C VAL A 281 0.44 -16.71 14.42
N CYS A 282 -0.47 -16.02 13.75
CA CYS A 282 -1.90 -16.27 13.79
C CYS A 282 -2.46 -16.55 12.40
N GLN A 283 -3.57 -17.27 12.37
CA GLN A 283 -4.43 -17.42 11.20
C GLN A 283 -5.87 -17.19 11.65
N ASP A 284 -6.55 -16.25 10.99
CA ASP A 284 -7.91 -15.83 11.34
C ASP A 284 -8.04 -15.51 12.84
N TYR A 285 -7.05 -14.76 13.36
CA TYR A 285 -6.96 -14.31 14.76
C TYR A 285 -6.78 -15.42 15.81
N ALA A 286 -6.63 -16.68 15.40
CA ALA A 286 -6.22 -17.78 16.27
C ALA A 286 -4.71 -17.99 16.17
N CYS A 287 -3.99 -17.88 17.29
CA CYS A 287 -2.53 -17.88 17.30
C CYS A 287 -1.94 -19.17 17.85
N GLY A 288 -0.76 -19.52 17.33
CA GLY A 288 0.07 -20.57 17.90
C GLY A 288 0.69 -20.17 19.25
N LEU A 289 1.57 -21.03 19.77
CA LEU A 289 2.39 -20.69 20.94
C LEU A 289 3.29 -19.48 20.61
N PRO A 290 3.53 -18.56 21.57
CA PRO A 290 4.43 -17.44 21.33
C PRO A 290 5.85 -17.92 20.99
N ALA A 291 6.52 -17.20 20.11
CA ALA A 291 7.93 -17.33 19.83
C ALA A 291 8.73 -16.33 20.67
N ASP A 292 9.62 -16.86 21.51
CA ASP A 292 10.48 -16.06 22.38
C ASP A 292 11.76 -15.58 21.64
N ASP A 293 12.15 -16.28 20.57
CA ASP A 293 13.34 -15.97 19.77
C ASP A 293 13.10 -16.11 18.25
N VAL A 294 14.07 -15.62 17.48
CA VAL A 294 14.04 -15.60 16.02
C VAL A 294 13.96 -17.01 15.42
N ALA A 295 14.60 -18.01 16.04
CA ALA A 295 14.62 -19.37 15.51
C ALA A 295 13.23 -20.04 15.62
N MET A 296 12.56 -19.83 16.76
CA MET A 296 11.17 -20.26 16.95
C MET A 296 10.24 -19.55 15.97
N LEU A 297 10.37 -18.23 15.81
CA LEU A 297 9.53 -17.45 14.90
C LEU A 297 9.66 -17.92 13.45
N ILE A 298 10.89 -18.08 12.95
CA ILE A 298 11.14 -18.58 11.58
C ILE A 298 10.54 -19.98 11.38
N THR A 299 10.64 -20.85 12.40
CA THR A 299 10.04 -22.19 12.35
C THR A 299 8.51 -22.12 12.23
N GLN A 300 7.87 -21.19 12.94
CA GLN A 300 6.41 -21.01 12.89
C GLN A 300 5.92 -20.41 11.57
N LEU A 301 6.71 -19.55 10.93
CA LEU A 301 6.34 -18.92 9.65
C LEU A 301 6.34 -19.89 8.46
N GLY A 302 6.86 -21.11 8.63
CA GLY A 302 7.04 -22.08 7.56
C GLY A 302 8.17 -21.68 6.61
N ASN A 303 8.94 -22.65 6.12
CA ASN A 303 10.07 -22.44 5.21
C ASN A 303 9.66 -21.81 3.87
#